data_AF-A0A4U9W2A3-F1
#
_entry.id   AF-A0A4U9W2A3-F1
#
_cell.length_a   1.000
_cell.length_b   1.000
_cell.length_c   1.000
_cell.angle_alpha   90.00
_cell.angle_beta   90.00
_cell.angle_gamma   90.00
#
_symmetry.space_group_name_H-M   'P 1'
#
loop_
_entity.id
_entity.type
_entity.pdbx_description
1 polymer ?
#
loop_
_entity_poly.entity_id
_entity_poly.type
_entity_poly.pdbx_seq_one_letter_code
_entity_poly.pdbx_strand_id
1 'polypeptide(L)'
;MRCSGIRAANGGAGAYSANHKGNGTSKITNVTAGDLTDTSTDAVNGSQLKATNDQVDINTTNIATNTTDITNLGDTVENIYNTGTKYFHANSTGTDSSALGQDAVAIGMGAIASADGSIALGAGSLADGSTLSHEAYLVGGKAKGEVNVGDRRLTGLSAGADDTDAVNVAQLKATAAGSVADAVMYDNSTHNNITLGGNTYDNSTHTGGTTITNVADGVAPSDAVNFSQLTETNNNVTNLGDTVTKPGRHYYPISTTTAPSTSMLILPAQIHLRWVRIPWRLVWALSRRMTTMWHWVQVLKRQQQSELLGLPSTVTSTPLLGLPQAAPSAWVMSAQNVPSLTWPQVV
;
A
#
# COMPACT_ATOMS: atom_id res chain seq x y z
N MET A 1 50.79 71.03 -96.56
CA MET A 1 51.30 71.08 -95.17
C MET A 1 51.41 69.66 -94.67
N ARG A 2 52.62 69.21 -94.33
CA ARG A 2 52.89 67.87 -93.82
C ARG A 2 52.37 67.79 -92.38
N CYS A 3 51.52 66.80 -92.10
CA CYS A 3 51.10 66.44 -90.75
C CYS A 3 52.33 66.06 -89.92
N SER A 4 52.75 66.94 -89.01
CA SER A 4 53.56 66.53 -87.85
C SER A 4 52.59 66.32 -86.67
N GLY A 5 51.66 65.38 -86.86
CA GLY A 5 50.67 65.02 -85.86
C GLY A 5 51.29 64.06 -84.84
N ILE A 6 51.41 64.54 -83.60
CA ILE A 6 51.41 63.78 -82.35
C ILE A 6 52.31 62.53 -82.36
N ARG A 7 53.57 62.73 -81.99
CA ARG A 7 54.41 61.68 -81.40
C ARG A 7 54.26 61.71 -79.89
N ALA A 8 53.33 60.91 -79.38
CA ALA A 8 53.29 60.27 -78.06
C ALA A 8 52.01 59.43 -78.03
N ALA A 9 51.97 58.11 -77.89
CA ALA A 9 52.93 57.02 -77.80
C ALA A 9 52.17 55.75 -78.26
N ASN A 10 52.80 54.67 -78.75
CA ASN A 10 54.19 54.31 -78.53
C ASN A 10 54.77 53.41 -79.62
N GLY A 11 55.89 53.82 -80.20
CA GLY A 11 56.79 52.96 -80.99
C GLY A 11 57.55 51.94 -80.12
N GLY A 12 56.84 51.14 -79.32
CA GLY A 12 57.31 49.81 -78.92
C GLY A 12 57.69 49.48 -77.46
N ALA A 13 57.55 50.34 -76.44
CA ALA A 13 58.03 49.95 -75.08
C ALA A 13 57.39 50.65 -73.84
N GLY A 14 56.07 50.78 -73.74
CA GLY A 14 55.46 51.52 -72.61
C GLY A 14 53.97 51.85 -72.77
N ALA A 15 53.30 52.08 -71.64
CA ALA A 15 51.84 52.22 -71.51
C ALA A 15 51.26 53.46 -72.22
N TYR A 16 49.99 53.34 -72.65
CA TYR A 16 49.19 54.48 -73.14
C TYR A 16 49.02 55.51 -72.00
N SER A 17 49.29 56.79 -72.29
CA SER A 17 49.21 57.87 -71.30
C SER A 17 48.03 58.79 -71.58
N ALA A 18 47.17 58.97 -70.57
CA ALA A 18 46.08 59.94 -70.57
C ALA A 18 46.54 61.39 -70.31
N ASN A 19 47.83 61.62 -70.04
CA ASN A 19 48.37 62.94 -69.76
C ASN A 19 48.49 63.75 -71.05
N HIS A 20 47.56 64.68 -71.23
CA HIS A 20 47.56 65.55 -72.41
C HIS A 20 48.53 66.72 -72.21
N LYS A 21 49.74 66.59 -72.77
CA LYS A 21 50.81 67.62 -72.80
C LYS A 21 51.40 68.05 -71.45
N GLY A 22 51.39 67.17 -70.45
CA GLY A 22 52.04 67.44 -69.16
C GLY A 22 51.16 68.15 -68.13
N ASN A 23 49.88 68.38 -68.43
CA ASN A 23 48.96 69.15 -67.58
C ASN A 23 48.29 68.33 -66.45
N GLY A 24 48.84 67.17 -66.07
CA GLY A 24 48.35 66.34 -64.95
C GLY A 24 47.42 65.19 -65.37
N THR A 25 46.62 64.68 -64.42
CA THR A 25 45.69 63.55 -64.64
C THR A 25 44.44 63.98 -65.41
N SER A 26 44.05 63.21 -66.42
CA SER A 26 42.83 63.44 -67.22
C SER A 26 41.75 62.41 -66.90
N LYS A 27 40.46 62.81 -66.92
CA LYS A 27 39.33 61.86 -66.94
C LYS A 27 39.21 61.21 -68.32
N ILE A 28 38.97 59.91 -68.36
CA ILE A 28 38.58 59.19 -69.58
C ILE A 28 37.05 59.05 -69.56
N THR A 29 36.37 59.60 -70.56
CA THR A 29 34.91 59.57 -70.67
C THR A 29 34.46 58.62 -71.78
N ASN A 30 33.17 58.24 -71.77
CA ASN A 30 32.55 57.30 -72.73
C ASN A 30 33.20 55.91 -72.75
N VAL A 31 33.64 55.43 -71.59
CA VAL A 31 34.15 54.06 -71.40
C VAL A 31 32.96 53.11 -71.28
N THR A 32 32.73 52.29 -72.31
CA THR A 32 31.82 51.14 -72.23
C THR A 32 32.24 50.22 -71.09
N ALA A 33 31.31 49.50 -70.46
CA ALA A 33 31.65 48.53 -69.42
C ALA A 33 32.65 47.51 -69.99
N GLY A 34 33.77 47.31 -69.29
CA GLY A 34 34.76 46.32 -69.69
C GLY A 34 34.30 44.91 -69.35
N ASP A 35 34.83 43.89 -70.02
CA ASP A 35 34.51 42.51 -69.65
C ASP A 35 35.09 42.19 -68.26
N LEU A 36 34.29 41.63 -67.35
CA LEU A 36 34.74 41.23 -66.00
C LEU A 36 35.10 39.73 -65.99
N THR A 37 36.18 39.39 -66.69
CA THR A 37 36.72 38.03 -66.76
C THR A 37 38.16 37.99 -66.28
N ASP A 38 38.64 36.83 -65.84
CA ASP A 38 40.00 36.65 -65.28
C ASP A 38 41.13 37.04 -66.25
N THR A 39 40.86 37.06 -67.57
CA THR A 39 41.83 37.43 -68.61
C THR A 39 41.59 38.82 -69.20
N SER A 40 40.61 39.56 -68.70
CA SER A 40 40.26 40.87 -69.26
C SER A 40 41.38 41.88 -69.07
N THR A 41 41.66 42.63 -70.13
CA THR A 41 42.54 43.80 -70.11
C THR A 41 41.76 45.09 -70.34
N ASP A 42 40.43 45.02 -70.27
CA ASP A 42 39.56 46.16 -70.49
C ASP A 42 39.61 47.14 -69.32
N ALA A 43 39.38 48.42 -69.61
CA ALA A 43 39.19 49.41 -68.58
C ALA A 43 37.81 49.25 -67.93
N VAL A 44 37.75 49.22 -66.60
CA VAL A 44 36.49 49.26 -65.85
C VAL A 44 35.94 50.68 -65.80
N ASN A 45 34.62 50.81 -65.94
CA ASN A 45 33.95 52.11 -65.83
C ASN A 45 33.30 52.31 -64.45
N GLY A 46 32.78 53.52 -64.22
CA GLY A 46 32.19 53.89 -62.93
C GLY A 46 30.96 53.05 -62.53
N SER A 47 30.17 52.54 -63.48
CA SER A 47 28.98 51.73 -63.14
C SER A 47 29.35 50.35 -62.60
N GLN A 48 30.45 49.75 -63.08
CA GLN A 48 30.92 48.45 -62.59
C GLN A 48 31.49 48.55 -61.17
N LEU A 49 32.27 49.61 -60.90
CA LEU A 49 32.76 49.89 -59.55
C LEU A 49 31.60 50.25 -58.60
N LYS A 50 30.62 51.03 -59.08
CA LYS A 50 29.43 51.38 -58.30
C LYS A 50 28.62 50.13 -57.91
N ALA A 51 28.42 49.18 -58.82
CA ALA A 51 27.72 47.93 -58.51
C ALA A 51 28.42 47.13 -57.38
N THR A 52 29.76 47.08 -57.40
CA THR A 52 30.54 46.44 -56.32
C THR A 52 30.38 47.21 -55.01
N ASN A 53 30.51 48.54 -55.04
CA ASN A 53 30.38 49.37 -53.85
C ASN A 53 28.97 49.26 -53.24
N ASP A 54 27.92 49.19 -54.06
CA ASP A 54 26.55 48.98 -53.59
C ASP A 54 26.41 47.63 -52.84
N GLN A 55 27.05 46.55 -53.33
CA GLN A 55 27.06 45.26 -52.63
C GLN A 55 27.89 45.31 -51.33
N VAL A 56 29.00 46.04 -51.33
CA VAL A 56 29.82 46.28 -50.12
C VAL A 56 29.02 47.06 -49.07
N ASP A 57 28.25 48.07 -49.49
CA ASP A 57 27.39 48.85 -48.60
C ASP A 57 26.26 47.98 -48.00
N ILE A 58 25.67 47.08 -48.80
CA ILE A 58 24.72 46.07 -48.33
C ILE A 58 25.38 45.15 -47.30
N ASN A 59 26.55 44.61 -47.61
CA ASN A 59 27.28 43.73 -46.70
C ASN A 59 27.62 44.44 -45.39
N THR A 60 28.04 45.70 -45.47
CA THR A 60 28.34 46.55 -44.31
C THR A 60 27.10 46.72 -43.42
N THR A 61 25.95 46.99 -44.02
CA THR A 61 24.66 47.10 -43.30
C THR A 61 24.28 45.79 -42.62
N ASN A 62 24.35 44.67 -43.35
CA ASN A 62 24.03 43.35 -42.80
C ASN A 62 24.93 42.97 -41.61
N ILE A 63 26.23 43.32 -41.68
CA ILE A 63 27.18 43.08 -40.59
C ILE A 63 26.80 43.89 -39.34
N ALA A 64 26.37 45.15 -39.50
CA ALA A 64 25.93 45.97 -38.39
C ALA A 64 24.68 45.40 -37.70
N THR A 65 23.71 44.89 -38.48
CA THR A 65 22.53 44.19 -37.94
C THR A 65 22.94 42.93 -37.18
N ASN A 66 23.75 42.07 -37.79
CA ASN A 66 24.23 40.84 -37.14
C ASN A 66 24.97 41.14 -35.83
N THR A 67 25.76 42.21 -35.78
CA THR A 67 26.46 42.64 -34.56
C THR A 67 25.48 42.97 -33.43
N THR A 68 24.37 43.64 -33.77
CA THR A 68 23.30 43.96 -32.81
C THR A 68 22.59 42.69 -32.33
N ASP A 69 22.23 41.80 -33.25
CA ASP A 69 21.52 40.56 -32.91
C ASP A 69 22.35 39.62 -32.03
N ILE A 70 23.66 39.51 -32.31
CA ILE A 70 24.61 38.75 -31.49
C ILE A 70 24.71 39.34 -30.07
N THR A 71 24.73 40.67 -29.95
CA THR A 71 24.76 41.34 -28.64
C THR A 71 23.50 41.04 -27.84
N ASN A 72 22.32 41.17 -28.46
CA ASN A 72 21.04 40.86 -27.82
C ASN A 72 20.96 39.38 -27.38
N LEU A 73 21.51 38.46 -28.18
CA LEU A 73 21.60 37.05 -27.82
C LEU A 73 22.54 36.84 -26.63
N GLY A 74 23.68 37.52 -26.61
CA GLY A 74 24.62 37.52 -25.48
C GLY A 74 23.95 37.91 -24.17
N ASP A 75 23.24 39.04 -24.17
CA ASP A 75 22.49 39.52 -23.00
C ASP A 75 21.43 38.50 -22.55
N THR A 76 20.74 37.87 -23.50
CA THR A 76 19.73 36.85 -23.20
C THR A 76 20.34 35.61 -22.53
N VAL A 77 21.48 35.12 -23.04
CA VAL A 77 22.19 33.97 -22.47
C VAL A 77 22.74 34.27 -21.08
N GLU A 78 23.29 35.47 -20.88
CA GLU A 78 23.78 35.90 -19.57
C GLU A 78 22.63 35.96 -18.54
N ASN A 79 21.47 36.47 -18.93
CA ASN A 79 20.29 36.49 -18.08
C ASN A 79 19.83 35.07 -17.68
N ILE A 80 19.84 34.11 -18.62
CA ILE A 80 19.50 32.70 -18.33
C ILE A 80 20.47 32.12 -17.30
N TYR A 81 21.77 32.37 -17.44
CA TYR A 81 22.78 31.84 -16.53
C TYR A 81 22.68 32.44 -15.12
N ASN A 82 22.51 33.77 -15.02
CA ASN A 82 22.55 34.47 -13.74
C ASN A 82 21.22 34.50 -12.98
N THR A 83 20.10 34.51 -13.70
CA THR A 83 18.77 34.71 -13.09
C THR A 83 17.80 33.56 -13.36
N GLY A 84 18.21 32.58 -14.17
CA GLY A 84 17.37 31.48 -14.60
C GLY A 84 16.35 31.88 -15.66
N THR A 85 15.32 31.05 -15.82
CA THR A 85 14.20 31.33 -16.74
C THR A 85 13.00 31.81 -15.92
N LYS A 86 11.98 32.36 -16.58
CA LYS A 86 10.80 32.98 -15.94
C LYS A 86 10.16 32.18 -14.78
N TYR A 87 10.23 30.86 -14.80
CA TYR A 87 9.58 30.00 -13.80
C TYR A 87 10.56 29.09 -13.05
N PHE A 88 11.86 29.17 -13.34
CA PHE A 88 12.89 28.39 -12.67
C PHE A 88 14.01 29.32 -12.24
N HIS A 89 14.08 29.58 -10.94
CA HIS A 89 15.06 30.47 -10.33
C HIS A 89 15.82 29.72 -9.25
N ALA A 90 17.13 29.92 -9.22
CA ALA A 90 17.98 29.58 -8.09
C ALA A 90 18.71 30.85 -7.66
N ASN A 91 18.76 31.11 -6.36
CA ASN A 91 19.57 32.19 -5.81
C ASN A 91 20.70 31.55 -5.00
N SER A 92 21.86 31.35 -5.64
CA SER A 92 23.01 30.72 -5.02
C SER A 92 24.31 31.15 -5.68
N THR A 93 25.40 31.08 -4.92
CA THR A 93 26.78 31.29 -5.39
C THR A 93 27.67 30.07 -5.17
N GLY A 94 27.10 28.97 -4.67
CA GLY A 94 27.87 27.75 -4.40
C GLY A 94 28.02 26.87 -5.65
N THR A 95 28.52 25.65 -5.44
CA THR A 95 28.84 24.71 -6.52
C THR A 95 27.60 24.22 -7.27
N ASP A 96 27.80 23.80 -8.51
CA ASP A 96 26.74 23.20 -9.33
C ASP A 96 26.18 21.91 -8.68
N SER A 97 25.00 21.53 -9.14
CA SER A 97 24.33 20.27 -8.83
C SER A 97 24.94 19.10 -9.63
N SER A 98 24.61 17.86 -9.26
CA SER A 98 25.08 16.66 -9.97
C SER A 98 24.01 15.57 -10.02
N ALA A 99 23.41 15.37 -11.19
CA ALA A 99 22.54 14.24 -11.48
C ALA A 99 23.40 13.09 -12.06
N LEU A 100 23.88 12.20 -11.19
CA LEU A 100 24.82 11.13 -11.53
C LEU A 100 24.13 9.79 -11.85
N GLY A 101 22.96 9.55 -11.25
CA GLY A 101 22.15 8.36 -11.56
C GLY A 101 21.50 8.45 -12.95
N GLN A 102 21.20 7.31 -13.56
CA GLN A 102 20.46 7.27 -14.82
C GLN A 102 19.07 7.89 -14.62
N ASP A 103 18.68 8.80 -15.50
CA ASP A 103 17.39 9.52 -15.45
C ASP A 103 17.15 10.31 -14.15
N ALA A 104 18.23 10.66 -13.43
CA ALA A 104 18.16 11.43 -12.20
C ALA A 104 17.97 12.93 -12.45
N VAL A 105 17.48 13.64 -11.42
CA VAL A 105 17.33 15.10 -11.43
C VAL A 105 17.96 15.69 -10.17
N ALA A 106 18.83 16.68 -10.33
CA ALA A 106 19.41 17.43 -9.21
C ALA A 106 19.06 18.91 -9.35
N ILE A 107 18.41 19.50 -8.34
CA ILE A 107 17.95 20.89 -8.36
C ILE A 107 18.52 21.62 -7.14
N GLY A 108 19.43 22.56 -7.38
CA GLY A 108 19.99 23.43 -6.34
C GLY A 108 21.46 23.17 -6.06
N MET A 109 22.09 24.15 -5.41
CA MET A 109 23.53 24.17 -5.15
C MET A 109 24.00 22.93 -4.38
N GLY A 110 25.00 22.23 -4.93
CA GLY A 110 25.56 21.02 -4.34
C GLY A 110 24.56 19.86 -4.13
N ALA A 111 23.38 19.90 -4.77
CA ALA A 111 22.46 18.78 -4.75
C ALA A 111 23.04 17.60 -5.55
N ILE A 112 22.99 16.39 -5.02
CA ILE A 112 23.55 15.19 -5.65
C ILE A 112 22.45 14.13 -5.74
N ALA A 113 22.09 13.73 -6.95
CA ALA A 113 21.20 12.60 -7.20
C ALA A 113 22.00 11.47 -7.85
N SER A 114 22.49 10.52 -7.05
CA SER A 114 23.35 9.42 -7.52
C SER A 114 22.64 8.09 -7.72
N ALA A 115 21.42 7.94 -7.22
CA ALA A 115 20.58 6.78 -7.54
C ALA A 115 19.77 7.00 -8.83
N ASP A 116 19.55 5.93 -9.58
CA ASP A 116 18.75 5.94 -10.81
C ASP A 116 17.30 6.40 -10.52
N GLY A 117 16.71 7.15 -11.45
CA GLY A 117 15.34 7.66 -11.38
C GLY A 117 15.04 8.54 -10.17
N SER A 118 16.07 9.02 -9.45
CA SER A 118 15.92 9.74 -8.19
C SER A 118 16.09 11.25 -8.35
N ILE A 119 15.54 12.01 -7.40
CA ILE A 119 15.52 13.47 -7.43
C ILE A 119 16.12 14.02 -6.14
N ALA A 120 17.18 14.81 -6.24
CA ALA A 120 17.70 15.63 -5.15
C ALA A 120 17.17 17.06 -5.29
N LEU A 121 16.28 17.48 -4.39
CA LEU A 121 15.59 18.76 -4.47
C LEU A 121 16.03 19.70 -3.33
N GLY A 122 16.67 20.81 -3.69
CA GLY A 122 17.16 21.83 -2.77
C GLY A 122 18.67 21.74 -2.51
N ALA A 123 19.24 22.83 -2.02
CA ALA A 123 20.69 22.92 -1.79
C ALA A 123 21.19 21.85 -0.81
N GLY A 124 22.24 21.13 -1.19
CA GLY A 124 22.86 20.06 -0.40
C GLY A 124 22.02 18.79 -0.21
N SER A 125 20.88 18.65 -0.90
CA SER A 125 20.08 17.41 -0.85
C SER A 125 20.85 16.26 -1.52
N LEU A 126 20.73 15.05 -0.96
CA LEU A 126 21.44 13.85 -1.41
C LEU A 126 20.45 12.71 -1.66
N ALA A 127 20.20 12.37 -2.92
CA ALA A 127 19.41 11.22 -3.31
C ALA A 127 20.34 10.08 -3.76
N ASP A 128 20.86 9.32 -2.80
CA ASP A 128 21.85 8.25 -3.00
C ASP A 128 21.27 6.84 -3.04
N GLY A 129 19.95 6.71 -2.88
CA GLY A 129 19.24 5.44 -2.93
C GLY A 129 19.39 4.58 -1.68
N SER A 130 20.02 5.09 -0.61
CA SER A 130 20.15 4.39 0.66
C SER A 130 18.79 3.96 1.23
N THR A 131 17.72 4.69 0.91
CA THR A 131 16.35 4.37 1.36
C THR A 131 15.65 3.31 0.50
N LEU A 132 16.06 3.07 -0.75
CA LEU A 132 15.31 2.25 -1.72
C LEU A 132 15.24 0.76 -1.37
N SER A 133 16.14 0.29 -0.51
CA SER A 133 16.12 -1.09 -0.03
C SER A 133 15.09 -1.36 1.07
N HIS A 134 14.54 -0.31 1.70
CA HIS A 134 13.58 -0.42 2.79
C HIS A 134 12.19 -0.81 2.27
N GLU A 135 11.55 -1.74 2.97
CA GLU A 135 10.15 -2.07 2.74
C GLU A 135 9.25 -0.96 3.32
N ALA A 136 8.16 -0.63 2.61
CA ALA A 136 7.18 0.30 3.12
C ALA A 136 6.53 -0.21 4.42
N TYR A 137 6.38 0.68 5.41
CA TYR A 137 5.88 0.35 6.74
C TYR A 137 4.46 -0.24 6.67
N LEU A 138 4.28 -1.46 7.21
CA LEU A 138 3.04 -2.24 7.28
C LEU A 138 2.38 -2.64 5.93
N VAL A 139 2.78 -2.06 4.80
CA VAL A 139 2.21 -2.37 3.47
C VAL A 139 3.16 -3.15 2.56
N GLY A 140 4.47 -3.14 2.84
CA GLY A 140 5.49 -3.83 2.04
C GLY A 140 5.74 -3.21 0.67
N GLY A 141 6.76 -3.70 -0.04
CA GLY A 141 7.21 -3.19 -1.33
C GLY A 141 8.33 -2.16 -1.21
N LYS A 142 9.10 -2.00 -2.30
CA LYS A 142 10.26 -1.11 -2.40
C LYS A 142 10.02 0.00 -3.43
N ALA A 143 10.55 1.18 -3.16
CA ALA A 143 10.57 2.27 -4.11
C ALA A 143 11.56 2.00 -5.26
N LYS A 144 11.25 2.50 -6.46
CA LYS A 144 12.14 2.43 -7.64
C LYS A 144 13.08 3.61 -7.78
N GLY A 145 12.81 4.69 -7.06
CA GLY A 145 13.57 5.94 -7.01
C GLY A 145 13.06 6.76 -5.82
N GLU A 146 13.85 7.73 -5.37
CA GLU A 146 13.51 8.57 -4.23
C GLU A 146 13.50 10.06 -4.60
N VAL A 147 12.76 10.86 -3.83
CA VAL A 147 12.89 12.32 -3.84
C VAL A 147 13.44 12.74 -2.49
N ASN A 148 14.71 13.14 -2.44
CA ASN A 148 15.36 13.64 -1.23
C ASN A 148 15.31 15.17 -1.20
N VAL A 149 14.73 15.74 -0.14
CA VAL A 149 14.61 17.20 0.07
C VAL A 149 15.59 17.73 1.14
N GLY A 150 16.47 16.90 1.66
CA GLY A 150 17.28 17.14 2.86
C GLY A 150 16.42 17.31 4.12
N ASP A 151 16.98 17.96 5.14
CA ASP A 151 16.30 18.23 6.42
C ASP A 151 15.31 19.41 6.31
N ARG A 152 14.32 19.28 5.44
CA ARG A 152 13.31 20.31 5.16
C ARG A 152 11.90 19.83 5.46
N ARG A 153 11.05 20.75 5.90
CA ARG A 153 9.61 20.49 6.02
C ARG A 153 8.95 20.63 4.66
N LEU A 154 8.07 19.70 4.31
CA LEU A 154 7.13 19.85 3.20
C LEU A 154 5.88 20.58 3.72
N THR A 155 5.68 21.83 3.28
CA THR A 155 4.56 22.68 3.69
C THR A 155 3.57 22.90 2.55
N GLY A 156 2.31 23.18 2.87
CA GLY A 156 1.26 23.37 1.86
C GLY A 156 0.65 22.07 1.32
N LEU A 157 0.93 20.93 1.97
CA LEU A 157 0.31 19.65 1.64
C LEU A 157 -1.19 19.67 1.97
N SER A 158 -2.01 19.50 0.94
CA SER A 158 -3.41 19.13 1.07
C SER A 158 -3.55 17.77 1.77
N ALA A 159 -4.72 17.49 2.34
CA ALA A 159 -4.99 16.18 2.92
C ALA A 159 -4.97 15.11 1.82
N GLY A 160 -4.29 13.99 2.06
CA GLY A 160 -4.28 12.86 1.13
C GLY A 160 -5.65 12.22 1.00
N ALA A 161 -6.03 11.83 -0.21
CA ALA A 161 -7.31 11.22 -0.54
C ALA A 161 -7.15 9.77 -1.00
N ASP A 162 -6.13 9.50 -1.81
CA ASP A 162 -5.80 8.16 -2.29
C ASP A 162 -4.75 7.47 -1.39
N ASP A 163 -4.65 6.14 -1.46
CA ASP A 163 -3.75 5.33 -0.62
C ASP A 163 -2.26 5.70 -0.75
N THR A 164 -1.86 6.28 -1.89
CA THR A 164 -0.46 6.67 -2.17
C THR A 164 -0.16 8.14 -1.88
N ASP A 165 -1.13 8.91 -1.37
CA ASP A 165 -0.93 10.31 -1.05
C ASP A 165 -0.14 10.50 0.25
N ALA A 166 0.60 11.60 0.33
CA ALA A 166 1.22 12.01 1.58
C ALA A 166 0.16 12.48 2.58
N VAL A 167 0.31 12.05 3.84
CA VAL A 167 -0.57 12.47 4.94
C VAL A 167 -0.04 13.76 5.56
N ASN A 168 -0.91 14.76 5.76
CA ASN A 168 -0.54 15.98 6.46
C ASN A 168 -0.79 15.89 7.98
N VAL A 169 -0.26 16.85 8.75
CA VAL A 169 -0.38 16.86 10.21
C VAL A 169 -1.84 16.98 10.69
N ALA A 170 -2.75 17.57 9.89
CA ALA A 170 -4.15 17.67 10.26
C ALA A 170 -4.86 16.31 10.24
N GLN A 171 -4.59 15.47 9.24
CA GLN A 171 -5.07 14.09 9.19
C GLN A 171 -4.51 13.28 10.36
N LEU A 172 -3.20 13.39 10.64
CA LEU A 172 -2.58 12.71 11.77
C LEU A 172 -3.23 13.10 13.11
N LYS A 173 -3.52 14.40 13.31
CA LYS A 173 -4.23 14.89 14.50
C LYS A 173 -5.67 14.38 14.56
N ALA A 174 -6.38 14.30 13.44
CA ALA A 174 -7.74 13.77 13.39
C ALA A 174 -7.78 12.29 13.77
N THR A 175 -6.85 11.48 13.25
CA THR A 175 -6.71 10.08 13.65
C THR A 175 -6.35 9.96 15.13
N ALA A 176 -5.37 10.73 15.62
CA ALA A 176 -4.99 10.69 17.03
C ALA A 176 -6.12 11.12 17.97
N ALA A 177 -6.96 12.09 17.58
CA ALA A 177 -8.10 12.51 18.38
C ALA A 177 -9.25 11.49 18.34
N GLY A 178 -9.60 10.98 17.15
CA GLY A 178 -10.66 9.97 16.99
C GLY A 178 -10.32 8.63 17.64
N SER A 179 -9.05 8.21 17.58
CA SER A 179 -8.56 6.98 18.21
C SER A 179 -8.48 7.05 19.74
N VAL A 180 -8.70 8.20 20.39
CA VAL A 180 -8.71 8.30 21.85
C VAL A 180 -10.11 8.52 22.41
N ALA A 181 -11.02 9.14 21.65
CA ALA A 181 -12.36 9.44 22.14
C ALA A 181 -13.19 8.18 22.42
N ASP A 182 -13.17 7.21 21.49
CA ASP A 182 -14.01 6.01 21.56
C ASP A 182 -13.19 4.71 21.76
N ALA A 183 -11.88 4.82 21.91
CA ALA A 183 -11.05 3.65 22.16
C ALA A 183 -11.05 3.27 23.65
N VAL A 184 -11.16 1.96 23.91
CA VAL A 184 -10.90 1.41 25.23
C VAL A 184 -9.39 1.27 25.40
N MET A 185 -8.83 2.05 26.31
CA MET A 185 -7.40 2.07 26.63
C MET A 185 -7.18 1.54 28.05
N TYR A 186 -5.98 1.04 28.31
CA TYR A 186 -5.56 0.73 29.67
C TYR A 186 -5.35 2.01 30.48
N ASP A 187 -5.63 1.94 31.78
CA ASP A 187 -5.48 3.09 32.67
C ASP A 187 -4.03 3.57 32.76
N ASN A 188 -3.07 2.65 32.57
CA ASN A 188 -1.64 2.93 32.49
C ASN A 188 -0.88 1.78 31.81
N SER A 189 0.44 1.95 31.65
CA SER A 189 1.34 1.02 30.98
C SER A 189 1.54 -0.34 31.65
N THR A 190 1.04 -0.54 32.88
CA THR A 190 1.09 -1.86 33.54
C THR A 190 0.01 -2.81 33.02
N HIS A 191 -0.98 -2.29 32.28
CA HIS A 191 -2.07 -3.08 31.68
C HIS A 191 -2.89 -3.92 32.67
N ASN A 192 -2.87 -3.57 33.96
CA ASN A 192 -3.63 -4.32 34.98
C ASN A 192 -5.11 -3.93 35.01
N ASN A 193 -5.43 -2.69 34.65
CA ASN A 193 -6.78 -2.14 34.78
C ASN A 193 -7.23 -1.48 33.47
N ILE A 194 -8.52 -1.66 33.18
CA ILE A 194 -9.26 -0.96 32.14
C ILE A 194 -10.48 -0.34 32.82
N THR A 195 -10.52 0.99 32.91
CA THR A 195 -11.73 1.70 33.31
C THR A 195 -12.55 2.01 32.06
N LEU A 196 -13.74 1.39 31.94
CA LEU A 196 -14.67 1.73 30.87
C LEU A 196 -15.32 3.09 31.14
N GLY A 197 -15.64 3.81 30.08
CA GLY A 197 -16.32 5.11 30.17
C GLY A 197 -17.77 5.01 30.65
N GLY A 198 -18.53 6.07 30.36
CA GLY A 198 -19.92 6.21 30.78
C GLY A 198 -20.08 6.91 32.13
N ASN A 199 -21.32 7.21 32.49
CA ASN A 199 -21.64 7.83 33.79
C ASN A 199 -21.34 6.82 34.91
N THR A 200 -21.09 7.25 36.14
CA THR A 200 -20.98 6.33 37.28
C THR A 200 -22.23 5.44 37.37
N TYR A 201 -22.04 4.13 37.54
CA TYR A 201 -23.13 3.18 37.71
C TYR A 201 -23.90 3.46 39.02
N ASP A 202 -25.20 3.73 38.90
CA ASP A 202 -26.11 3.91 40.03
C ASP A 202 -26.82 2.58 40.34
N ASN A 203 -26.50 2.03 41.50
CA ASN A 203 -27.05 0.76 41.98
C ASN A 203 -28.56 0.80 42.29
N SER A 204 -29.16 1.98 42.43
CA SER A 204 -30.59 2.13 42.70
C SER A 204 -31.40 2.13 41.41
N THR A 205 -30.94 2.90 40.41
CA THR A 205 -31.62 3.03 39.12
C THR A 205 -31.17 1.99 38.10
N HIS A 206 -30.06 1.28 38.35
CA HIS A 206 -29.40 0.38 37.41
C HIS A 206 -29.05 1.08 36.09
N THR A 207 -28.64 2.35 36.18
CA THR A 207 -28.25 3.19 35.04
C THR A 207 -26.81 3.70 35.18
N GLY A 208 -26.17 4.08 34.08
CA GLY A 208 -24.74 4.39 34.04
C GLY A 208 -23.87 3.15 33.78
N GLY A 209 -22.56 3.33 33.78
CA GLY A 209 -21.57 2.35 33.39
C GLY A 209 -21.50 2.11 31.87
N THR A 210 -20.70 1.12 31.48
CA THR A 210 -20.62 0.62 30.11
C THR A 210 -21.07 -0.83 30.08
N THR A 211 -22.05 -1.15 29.24
CA THR A 211 -22.47 -2.54 28.99
C THR A 211 -21.49 -3.21 28.04
N ILE A 212 -20.92 -4.35 28.45
CA ILE A 212 -20.09 -5.20 27.59
C ILE A 212 -21.00 -6.30 27.00
N THR A 213 -21.24 -6.26 25.70
CA THR A 213 -22.07 -7.25 24.98
C THR A 213 -21.20 -8.15 24.12
N ASN A 214 -21.81 -9.20 23.55
CA ASN A 214 -21.11 -10.22 22.76
C ASN A 214 -19.98 -10.93 23.53
N VAL A 215 -20.12 -11.04 24.85
CA VAL A 215 -19.24 -11.83 25.72
C VAL A 215 -19.63 -13.30 25.61
N ALA A 216 -18.75 -14.11 25.03
CA ALA A 216 -18.91 -15.57 24.96
C ALA A 216 -18.88 -16.20 26.36
N ASP A 217 -19.35 -17.45 26.49
CA ASP A 217 -19.28 -18.18 27.76
C ASP A 217 -17.81 -18.36 28.19
N GLY A 218 -17.47 -17.94 29.42
CA GLY A 218 -16.14 -18.12 29.99
C GLY A 218 -15.85 -19.60 30.26
N VAL A 219 -14.63 -20.06 29.94
CA VAL A 219 -14.22 -21.47 30.09
C VAL A 219 -13.09 -21.60 31.12
N ALA A 220 -12.15 -20.67 31.13
CA ALA A 220 -11.04 -20.63 32.07
C ALA A 220 -11.38 -19.81 33.33
N PRO A 221 -10.67 -20.02 34.46
CA PRO A 221 -10.93 -19.30 35.71
C PRO A 221 -10.82 -17.77 35.65
N SER A 222 -10.12 -17.25 34.65
CA SER A 222 -9.89 -15.80 34.44
C SER A 222 -10.74 -15.19 33.34
N ASP A 223 -11.62 -15.97 32.71
CA ASP A 223 -12.52 -15.46 31.67
C ASP A 223 -13.66 -14.67 32.30
N ALA A 224 -14.17 -13.67 31.58
CA ALA A 224 -15.40 -12.99 31.98
C ALA A 224 -16.58 -13.96 31.88
N VAL A 225 -17.49 -13.88 32.86
CA VAL A 225 -18.73 -14.65 32.89
C VAL A 225 -19.84 -13.83 32.23
N ASN A 226 -20.61 -14.44 31.34
CA ASN A 226 -21.75 -13.77 30.71
C ASN A 226 -23.08 -14.08 31.42
N PHE A 227 -24.16 -13.46 30.95
CA PHE A 227 -25.47 -13.56 31.61
C PHE A 227 -26.11 -14.96 31.51
N SER A 228 -25.83 -15.74 30.46
CA SER A 228 -26.33 -17.12 30.34
C SER A 228 -25.76 -18.03 31.42
N GLN A 229 -24.45 -17.95 31.67
CA GLN A 229 -23.79 -18.75 32.71
C GLN A 229 -24.27 -18.38 34.12
N LEU A 230 -24.53 -17.09 34.38
CA LEU A 230 -25.13 -16.65 35.64
C LEU A 230 -26.58 -17.15 35.78
N THR A 231 -27.35 -17.13 34.69
CA THR A 231 -28.72 -17.66 34.67
C THR A 231 -28.76 -19.15 34.97
N GLU A 232 -27.85 -19.93 34.36
CA GLU A 232 -27.72 -21.36 34.63
C GLU A 232 -27.38 -21.63 36.10
N THR A 233 -26.44 -20.87 36.66
CA THR A 233 -26.07 -20.95 38.08
C THR A 233 -27.26 -20.63 38.99
N ASN A 234 -28.00 -19.55 38.71
CA ASN A 234 -29.17 -19.17 39.49
C ASN A 234 -30.27 -20.24 39.45
N ASN A 235 -30.51 -20.85 38.29
CA ASN A 235 -31.46 -21.97 38.16
C ASN A 235 -31.04 -23.15 39.05
N ASN A 236 -29.75 -23.49 39.08
CA ASN A 236 -29.21 -24.54 39.94
C ASN A 236 -29.42 -24.22 41.43
N VAL A 237 -29.22 -22.97 41.85
CA VAL A 237 -29.46 -22.51 43.23
C VAL A 237 -30.93 -22.59 43.62
N THR A 238 -31.84 -22.13 42.75
CA THR A 238 -33.29 -22.22 42.98
C THR A 238 -33.73 -23.67 43.18
N ASN A 239 -33.24 -24.58 42.35
CA ASN A 239 -33.55 -26.02 42.46
C ASN A 239 -33.07 -26.62 43.80
N LEU A 240 -31.89 -26.21 44.28
CA LEU A 240 -31.40 -26.62 45.60
C LEU A 240 -32.27 -26.05 46.73
N GLY A 241 -32.67 -24.77 46.62
CA GLY A 241 -33.55 -24.12 47.59
C GLY A 241 -34.90 -24.82 47.74
N ASP A 242 -35.51 -25.24 46.63
CA ASP A 242 -36.73 -26.03 46.64
C ASP A 242 -36.52 -27.39 47.31
N THR A 243 -35.39 -28.05 47.08
CA THR A 243 -35.04 -29.33 47.72
C THR A 243 -34.91 -29.19 49.24
N VAL A 244 -34.34 -28.08 49.72
CA VAL A 244 -34.14 -27.81 51.15
C VAL A 244 -35.44 -27.34 51.84
N THR A 245 -36.24 -26.53 51.16
CA THR A 245 -37.48 -25.94 51.72
C THR A 245 -38.66 -26.92 51.68
N LYS A 246 -38.64 -27.83 50.72
CA LYS A 246 -39.58 -28.94 50.60
C LYS A 246 -38.77 -30.24 50.67
N PRO A 247 -38.14 -30.56 51.82
CA PRO A 247 -37.45 -31.84 51.94
C PRO A 247 -38.51 -32.91 51.66
N GLY A 248 -38.26 -33.72 50.62
CA GLY A 248 -39.23 -34.70 50.12
C GLY A 248 -39.89 -35.41 51.28
N ARG A 249 -41.22 -35.51 51.27
CA ARG A 249 -42.06 -35.97 52.38
C ARG A 249 -41.56 -37.29 53.01
N HIS A 250 -40.60 -37.18 53.90
CA HIS A 250 -40.20 -38.17 54.89
C HIS A 250 -40.28 -37.51 56.26
N TYR A 251 -41.36 -36.76 56.48
CA TYR A 251 -41.81 -36.45 57.82
C TYR A 251 -42.44 -37.73 58.37
N TYR A 252 -41.66 -38.53 59.11
CA TYR A 252 -42.28 -39.36 60.13
C TYR A 252 -42.77 -38.38 61.21
N PRO A 253 -44.08 -38.21 61.44
CA PRO A 253 -44.52 -37.45 62.59
C PRO A 253 -43.95 -38.14 63.83
N ILE A 254 -43.19 -37.41 64.66
CA ILE A 254 -42.99 -37.81 66.04
C ILE A 254 -44.39 -37.77 66.67
N SER A 255 -45.00 -38.94 66.80
CA SER A 255 -46.22 -39.10 67.57
C SER A 255 -45.82 -39.03 69.04
N THR A 256 -46.07 -37.90 69.70
CA THR A 256 -46.19 -37.89 71.16
C THR A 256 -47.54 -38.52 71.52
N THR A 257 -47.64 -39.83 71.38
CA THR A 257 -48.79 -40.61 71.86
C THR A 257 -48.39 -41.28 73.16
N THR A 258 -48.95 -40.76 74.26
CA THR A 258 -49.03 -41.44 75.55
C THR A 258 -49.62 -42.83 75.32
N ALA A 259 -48.82 -43.88 75.54
CA ALA A 259 -49.27 -45.26 75.38
C ALA A 259 -50.24 -45.64 76.52
N PRO A 260 -51.47 -46.13 76.24
CA PRO A 260 -52.14 -47.00 77.18
C PRO A 260 -51.56 -48.41 77.02
N SER A 261 -51.14 -48.99 78.14
CA SER A 261 -50.69 -50.38 78.23
C SER A 261 -51.76 -51.34 77.70
N THR A 262 -51.48 -51.99 76.59
CA THR A 262 -52.16 -53.24 76.21
C THR A 262 -51.14 -54.31 75.90
N SER A 263 -51.32 -55.40 76.64
CA SER A 263 -50.51 -56.58 76.71
C SER A 263 -50.17 -57.15 75.34
N MET A 264 -48.88 -57.44 75.19
CA MET A 264 -48.26 -58.09 74.05
C MET A 264 -48.81 -59.53 73.88
N LEU A 265 -49.71 -59.73 72.92
CA LEU A 265 -50.13 -61.06 72.46
C LEU A 265 -49.34 -61.38 71.18
N ILE A 266 -48.28 -62.17 71.32
CA ILE A 266 -47.46 -62.65 70.19
C ILE A 266 -48.26 -63.75 69.46
N LEU A 267 -48.67 -63.47 68.22
CA LEU A 267 -49.07 -64.48 67.24
C LEU A 267 -47.95 -64.59 66.19
N PRO A 268 -47.40 -65.79 65.91
CA PRO A 268 -46.34 -65.95 64.92
C PRO A 268 -46.94 -65.96 63.52
N ALA A 269 -46.73 -64.87 62.75
CA ALA A 269 -47.01 -64.86 61.32
C ALA A 269 -45.70 -65.07 60.52
N GLN A 270 -45.68 -66.16 59.77
CA GLN A 270 -44.61 -66.60 58.87
C GLN A 270 -44.35 -65.57 57.75
N ILE A 271 -43.11 -65.08 57.65
CA ILE A 271 -42.63 -64.29 56.51
C ILE A 271 -42.01 -65.24 55.48
N HIS A 272 -42.62 -65.35 54.30
CA HIS A 272 -42.01 -65.97 53.14
C HIS A 272 -41.23 -64.92 52.32
N LEU A 273 -39.91 -64.91 52.47
CA LEU A 273 -38.99 -64.18 51.58
C LEU A 273 -38.75 -65.01 50.32
N ARG A 274 -39.27 -64.57 49.17
CA ARG A 274 -38.88 -65.11 47.85
C ARG A 274 -37.72 -64.30 47.28
N TRP A 275 -36.59 -64.96 47.05
CA TRP A 275 -35.46 -64.41 46.31
C TRP A 275 -35.74 -64.48 44.80
N VAL A 276 -35.72 -63.34 44.10
CA VAL A 276 -35.71 -63.30 42.63
C VAL A 276 -34.25 -63.27 42.16
N ARG A 277 -33.81 -64.34 41.51
CA ARG A 277 -32.50 -64.42 40.86
C ARG A 277 -32.59 -63.75 39.48
N ILE A 278 -31.97 -62.58 39.32
CA ILE A 278 -31.80 -61.96 38.00
C ILE A 278 -30.66 -62.69 37.27
N PRO A 279 -30.89 -63.29 36.09
CA PRO A 279 -29.86 -64.03 35.38
C PRO A 279 -28.77 -63.09 34.82
N TRP A 280 -27.51 -63.42 35.09
CA TRP A 280 -26.29 -62.70 34.69
C TRP A 280 -26.21 -62.29 33.21
N ARG A 281 -26.95 -62.98 32.32
CA ARG A 281 -27.02 -62.66 30.88
C ARG A 281 -27.69 -61.31 30.58
N LEU A 282 -28.64 -60.87 31.42
CA LEU A 282 -29.29 -59.57 31.30
C LEU A 282 -28.38 -58.42 31.74
N VAL A 283 -27.55 -58.65 32.76
CA VAL A 283 -26.54 -57.69 33.25
C VAL A 283 -25.45 -57.46 32.20
N TRP A 284 -25.03 -58.53 31.51
CA TRP A 284 -24.00 -58.44 30.47
C TRP A 284 -24.49 -57.77 29.17
N ALA A 285 -25.77 -57.97 28.81
CA ALA A 285 -26.39 -57.33 27.65
C ALA A 285 -26.57 -55.81 27.84
N LEU A 286 -26.83 -55.35 29.07
CA LEU A 286 -26.97 -53.92 29.39
C LEU A 286 -25.60 -53.21 29.36
N SER A 287 -24.54 -53.87 29.86
CA SER A 287 -23.18 -53.33 29.86
C SER A 287 -22.62 -53.12 28.46
N ARG A 288 -22.84 -54.06 27.53
CA ARG A 288 -22.39 -53.92 26.13
C ARG A 288 -23.08 -52.80 25.36
N ARG A 289 -24.37 -52.54 25.62
CA ARG A 289 -25.11 -51.46 24.95
C ARG A 289 -24.64 -50.07 25.37
N MET A 290 -24.19 -49.90 26.63
CA MET A 290 -23.65 -48.64 27.12
C MET A 290 -22.28 -48.31 26.50
N THR A 291 -21.42 -49.29 26.24
CA THR A 291 -20.09 -49.05 25.64
C THR A 291 -20.19 -48.65 24.16
N THR A 292 -21.12 -49.24 23.40
CA THR A 292 -21.36 -48.86 21.99
C THR A 292 -22.01 -47.49 21.84
N MET A 293 -22.88 -47.08 22.78
CA MET A 293 -23.45 -45.73 22.79
C MET A 293 -22.38 -44.66 23.09
N TRP A 294 -21.48 -44.93 24.03
CA TRP A 294 -20.42 -43.98 24.40
C TRP A 294 -19.43 -43.76 23.24
N HIS A 295 -19.12 -44.79 22.46
CA HIS A 295 -18.28 -44.67 21.27
C HIS A 295 -18.94 -43.80 20.17
N TRP A 296 -20.24 -43.97 19.93
CA TRP A 296 -20.98 -43.17 18.95
C TRP A 296 -21.17 -41.71 19.37
N VAL A 297 -21.34 -41.43 20.67
CA VAL A 297 -21.39 -40.06 21.19
C VAL A 297 -20.04 -39.34 20.99
N GLN A 298 -18.91 -40.05 21.12
CA GLN A 298 -17.59 -39.50 20.88
C GLN A 298 -17.28 -39.28 19.39
N VAL A 299 -17.87 -40.09 18.50
CA VAL A 299 -17.78 -39.91 17.03
C VAL A 299 -18.63 -38.72 16.59
N LEU A 300 -19.86 -38.58 17.09
CA LEU A 300 -20.74 -37.44 16.75
C LEU A 300 -20.15 -36.09 17.19
N LYS A 301 -19.54 -36.03 18.39
CA LYS A 301 -18.88 -34.80 18.88
C LYS A 301 -17.72 -34.34 18.01
N ARG A 302 -16.97 -35.28 17.40
CA ARG A 302 -15.87 -34.95 16.49
C ARG A 302 -16.35 -34.54 15.09
N GLN A 303 -17.45 -35.13 14.62
CA GLN A 303 -18.04 -34.80 13.32
C GLN A 303 -18.65 -33.39 13.33
N GLN A 304 -19.26 -32.97 14.44
CA GLN A 304 -19.79 -31.62 14.62
C GLN A 304 -18.68 -30.55 14.76
N GLN A 305 -17.48 -30.91 15.26
CA GLN A 305 -16.32 -30.02 15.31
C GLN A 305 -15.62 -29.85 13.95
N SER A 306 -15.64 -30.86 13.07
CA SER A 306 -15.02 -30.73 11.73
C SER A 306 -15.86 -29.90 10.75
N GLU A 307 -17.18 -29.85 10.93
CA GLU A 307 -18.09 -29.04 10.10
C GLU A 307 -18.04 -27.54 10.44
N LEU A 308 -17.55 -27.16 11.63
CA LEU A 308 -17.39 -25.77 12.06
C LEU A 308 -16.05 -25.12 11.67
N LEU A 309 -15.06 -25.90 11.19
CA LEU A 309 -13.68 -25.42 10.94
C LEU A 309 -13.17 -25.63 9.50
N GLY A 310 -13.97 -26.18 8.58
CA GLY A 310 -13.65 -26.15 7.15
C GLY A 310 -12.32 -26.80 6.72
N LEU A 311 -11.86 -27.86 7.40
CA LEU A 311 -10.64 -28.59 7.04
C LEU A 311 -10.95 -30.03 6.59
N PRO A 312 -10.30 -30.54 5.51
CA PRO A 312 -10.57 -31.87 4.97
C PRO A 312 -10.02 -32.98 5.89
N SER A 313 -10.87 -33.90 6.33
CA SER A 313 -10.51 -35.06 7.15
C SER A 313 -10.09 -36.25 6.28
N THR A 314 -8.79 -36.49 6.17
CA THR A 314 -8.25 -37.77 5.69
C THR A 314 -7.96 -38.66 6.90
N VAL A 315 -8.77 -39.71 7.08
CA VAL A 315 -8.48 -40.76 8.09
C VAL A 315 -8.00 -42.01 7.35
N THR A 316 -6.68 -42.16 7.27
CA THR A 316 -6.02 -43.43 6.95
C THR A 316 -6.12 -44.36 8.15
N SER A 317 -6.77 -45.52 7.98
CA SER A 317 -6.76 -46.61 8.96
C SER A 317 -5.58 -47.54 8.68
N THR A 318 -4.66 -47.66 9.63
CA THR A 318 -3.62 -48.70 9.68
C THR A 318 -4.06 -49.81 10.64
N PRO A 319 -4.00 -51.10 10.27
CA PRO A 319 -4.47 -52.20 11.11
C PRO A 319 -3.36 -52.73 12.03
N LEU A 320 -3.72 -53.09 13.26
CA LEU A 320 -2.87 -53.83 14.20
C LEU A 320 -3.03 -55.34 13.98
N LEU A 321 -1.89 -56.03 13.88
CA LEU A 321 -1.68 -57.46 13.54
C LEU A 321 -2.19 -58.47 14.59
N GLY A 322 -2.74 -59.60 14.07
CA GLY A 322 -2.58 -61.02 14.53
C GLY A 322 -3.45 -61.52 15.70
N LEU A 323 -4.11 -62.70 15.74
CA LEU A 323 -4.22 -63.96 14.96
C LEU A 323 -5.46 -64.74 15.57
N PRO A 324 -5.92 -65.91 15.07
CA PRO A 324 -6.28 -66.33 13.71
C PRO A 324 -7.68 -67.03 13.56
N GLN A 325 -8.15 -67.06 12.31
CA GLN A 325 -9.02 -68.04 11.59
C GLN A 325 -10.31 -68.63 12.20
N ALA A 326 -11.44 -68.34 11.52
CA ALA A 326 -12.27 -69.34 10.84
C ALA A 326 -13.01 -68.72 9.63
N ALA A 327 -13.13 -69.52 8.57
CA ALA A 327 -13.43 -69.22 7.16
C ALA A 327 -14.90 -68.78 6.83
N PRO A 328 -15.18 -68.35 5.57
CA PRO A 328 -16.20 -67.36 5.23
C PRO A 328 -17.49 -67.96 4.65
N SER A 329 -18.55 -67.16 4.63
CA SER A 329 -19.68 -67.34 3.73
C SER A 329 -20.10 -66.00 3.14
N ALA A 330 -19.88 -65.89 1.83
CA ALA A 330 -20.27 -64.80 0.96
C ALA A 330 -21.79 -64.69 0.84
N TRP A 331 -22.29 -63.45 0.73
CA TRP A 331 -23.43 -63.11 -0.12
C TRP A 331 -23.14 -61.77 -0.79
N VAL A 332 -22.90 -61.86 -2.11
CA VAL A 332 -22.95 -60.75 -3.05
C VAL A 332 -24.44 -60.50 -3.34
N MET A 333 -24.91 -59.26 -3.17
CA MET A 333 -26.22 -58.86 -3.68
C MET A 333 -26.05 -57.95 -4.90
N SER A 334 -26.53 -58.51 -6.00
CA SER A 334 -26.59 -58.00 -7.38
C SER A 334 -27.21 -56.60 -7.49
N ALA A 335 -26.55 -55.73 -8.24
CA ALA A 335 -27.12 -54.50 -8.78
C ALA A 335 -27.92 -54.81 -10.07
N GLN A 336 -29.18 -54.35 -10.13
CA GLN A 336 -29.97 -54.26 -11.37
C GLN A 336 -30.74 -52.93 -11.42
N ASN A 337 -30.35 -52.10 -12.40
CA ASN A 337 -31.08 -51.12 -13.23
C ASN A 337 -32.16 -50.16 -12.62
N VAL A 338 -31.94 -48.82 -12.58
CA VAL A 338 -32.17 -47.73 -13.61
C VAL A 338 -33.57 -47.06 -13.43
N PRO A 339 -33.86 -45.74 -13.68
CA PRO A 339 -33.13 -44.72 -14.45
C PRO A 339 -32.93 -43.30 -13.82
N SER A 340 -32.10 -42.56 -14.56
CA SER A 340 -31.79 -41.14 -14.61
C SER A 340 -32.96 -40.13 -14.47
N LEU A 341 -32.70 -39.05 -13.75
CA LEU A 341 -33.42 -37.78 -13.87
C LEU A 341 -32.41 -36.64 -14.12
N THR A 342 -32.41 -36.13 -15.35
CA THR A 342 -31.69 -34.92 -15.80
C THR A 342 -32.69 -33.79 -15.97
N TRP A 343 -32.39 -32.57 -15.52
CA TRP A 343 -32.96 -31.27 -15.98
C TRP A 343 -32.02 -30.12 -15.52
N PRO A 344 -32.06 -28.92 -16.15
CA PRO A 344 -30.94 -28.43 -16.95
C PRO A 344 -30.20 -27.22 -16.35
N GLN A 345 -29.03 -26.95 -16.93
CA GLN A 345 -28.27 -25.70 -16.81
C GLN A 345 -29.03 -24.54 -17.47
N VAL A 346 -29.04 -23.39 -16.81
CA VAL A 346 -29.44 -22.09 -17.38
C VAL A 346 -28.19 -21.21 -17.44
N VAL A 347 -28.02 -20.63 -18.63
CA VAL A 347 -27.08 -19.57 -19.02
C VAL A 347 -27.43 -18.26 -18.32
#